data_AF-A0AAW0T361-F1
#
_entry.id   AF-A0AAW0T361-F1
#
_cell.length_a   1.000
_cell.length_b   1.000
_cell.length_c   1.000
_cell.angle_alpha   90.00
_cell.angle_beta   90.00
_cell.angle_gamma   90.00
#
_symmetry.space_group_name_H-M   'P 1'
#
loop_
_entity.id
_entity.type
_entity.pdbx_description
1 polymer ?
#
loop_
_entity_poly.entity_id
_entity_poly.type
_entity_poly.pdbx_seq_one_letter_code
_entity_poly.pdbx_strand_id
1 'polypeptide(L)'
;MATSTPTKRAAPSSTSQRPAKKGHWSQGLLESMNDPNLIVESDERLVIIKDKYPKARYHFLVIPKINVPNLKALKREQSELLRYMQDQCHLLASKYPHVEFRYGYHAIPSMSQLHLHMISQDFDSPCLKTKRHWNSFNTKYFLDSEDVIRCLEERGMVVTMTPIAGEKLLDQPLKCHKCIYSPQNMPKLKQHLYKHINN
;
A
#
# COMPACT_ATOMS: atom_id res chain seq x y z
N MET A 1 -3.86 -15.45 79.98
CA MET A 1 -3.40 -16.00 78.68
C MET A 1 -4.61 -16.21 77.80
N ALA A 2 -4.83 -15.34 76.81
CA ALA A 2 -5.66 -15.57 75.63
C ALA A 2 -5.39 -14.39 74.68
N THR A 3 -4.59 -14.65 73.65
CA THR A 3 -4.17 -13.72 72.61
C THR A 3 -5.28 -13.52 71.57
N SER A 4 -5.62 -12.28 71.24
CA SER A 4 -6.44 -11.95 70.07
C SER A 4 -5.66 -11.00 69.15
N THR A 5 -5.40 -11.49 67.94
CA THR A 5 -4.66 -10.84 66.85
C THR A 5 -5.57 -9.89 66.07
N PRO A 6 -5.08 -8.73 65.62
CA PRO A 6 -5.87 -7.81 64.81
C PRO A 6 -5.90 -8.23 63.33
N THR A 7 -7.10 -8.28 62.76
CA THR A 7 -7.38 -8.61 61.36
C THR A 7 -6.94 -7.47 60.43
N LYS A 8 -5.92 -7.70 59.59
CA LYS A 8 -5.53 -6.77 58.51
C LYS A 8 -6.52 -6.89 57.33
N ARG A 9 -7.17 -5.78 56.97
CA ARG A 9 -7.94 -5.62 55.74
C ARG A 9 -7.04 -5.82 54.51
N ALA A 10 -7.47 -6.68 53.59
CA ALA A 10 -6.85 -6.82 52.27
C ALA A 10 -7.14 -5.57 51.41
N ALA A 11 -6.10 -5.00 50.81
CA ALA A 11 -6.20 -3.97 49.79
C ALA A 11 -6.58 -4.59 48.43
N PRO A 12 -7.37 -3.90 47.58
CA PRO A 12 -7.75 -4.44 46.28
C PRO A 12 -6.54 -4.46 45.34
N SER A 13 -6.26 -5.61 44.74
CA SER A 13 -5.23 -5.79 43.72
C SER A 13 -5.63 -5.05 42.44
N SER A 14 -5.02 -3.90 42.19
CA SER A 14 -5.09 -3.21 40.92
C SER A 14 -4.35 -4.03 39.85
N THR A 15 -5.08 -4.82 39.07
CA THR A 15 -4.54 -5.47 37.87
C THR A 15 -4.24 -4.37 36.85
N SER A 16 -2.99 -3.93 36.80
CA SER A 16 -2.50 -3.07 35.73
C SER A 16 -2.59 -3.85 34.42
N GLN A 17 -3.61 -3.56 33.61
CA GLN A 17 -3.68 -4.08 32.25
C GLN A 17 -2.45 -3.57 31.49
N ARG A 18 -1.57 -4.49 31.11
CA ARG A 18 -0.44 -4.17 30.22
C ARG A 18 -1.00 -3.70 28.88
N PRO A 19 -0.53 -2.57 28.33
CA PRO A 19 -0.96 -2.14 27.01
C PRO A 19 -0.62 -3.22 25.97
N ALA A 20 -1.58 -3.51 25.09
CA ALA A 20 -1.40 -4.46 24.00
C ALA A 20 -0.12 -4.12 23.22
N LYS A 21 0.72 -5.14 22.98
CA LYS A 21 1.95 -4.99 22.20
C LYS A 21 1.56 -4.49 20.80
N LYS A 22 1.95 -3.26 20.46
CA LYS A 22 1.87 -2.75 19.08
C LYS A 22 2.59 -3.74 18.17
N GLY A 23 1.89 -4.29 17.18
CA GLY A 23 2.48 -5.19 16.19
C GLY A 23 3.64 -4.53 15.45
N HIS A 24 4.51 -5.33 14.83
CA HIS A 24 5.55 -4.81 13.96
C HIS A 24 4.90 -3.99 12.84
N TRP A 25 5.39 -2.77 12.58
CA TRP A 25 4.77 -1.81 11.66
C TRP A 25 4.48 -2.38 10.24
N SER A 26 5.23 -3.39 9.81
CA SER A 26 5.01 -4.09 8.55
C SER A 26 3.73 -4.94 8.50
N GLN A 27 3.05 -5.14 9.64
CA GLN A 27 1.76 -5.83 9.77
C GLN A 27 0.58 -4.87 9.82
N GLY A 28 0.81 -3.55 9.81
CA GLY A 28 -0.26 -2.54 9.88
C GLY A 28 -1.28 -2.63 8.73
N LEU A 29 -0.92 -3.30 7.63
CA LEU A 29 -1.84 -3.58 6.53
C LEU A 29 -2.95 -4.56 6.93
N LEU A 30 -2.63 -5.60 7.70
CA LEU A 30 -3.63 -6.57 8.18
C LEU A 30 -4.64 -5.93 9.14
N GLU A 31 -4.19 -4.99 9.97
CA GLU A 31 -5.09 -4.20 10.81
C GLU A 31 -6.00 -3.32 9.94
N SER A 32 -5.45 -2.68 8.90
CA SER A 32 -6.20 -1.81 8.00
C SER A 32 -7.25 -2.55 7.16
N MET A 33 -7.01 -3.83 6.84
CA MET A 33 -7.99 -4.69 6.16
C MET A 33 -9.27 -4.90 6.96
N ASN A 34 -9.23 -4.71 8.29
CA ASN A 34 -10.37 -4.91 9.18
C ASN A 34 -10.97 -3.58 9.68
N ASP A 35 -10.45 -2.42 9.23
CA ASP A 35 -10.98 -1.11 9.63
C ASP A 35 -12.18 -0.73 8.75
N PRO A 36 -13.42 -0.69 9.29
CA PRO A 36 -14.62 -0.40 8.52
C PRO A 36 -14.61 1.00 7.88
N ASN A 37 -13.79 1.93 8.38
CA ASN A 37 -13.69 3.28 7.80
C ASN A 37 -12.81 3.31 6.55
N LEU A 38 -11.92 2.32 6.39
CA LEU A 38 -11.02 2.23 5.25
C LEU A 38 -11.60 1.33 4.15
N ILE A 39 -12.43 0.35 4.50
CA ILE A 39 -13.04 -0.58 3.55
C ILE A 39 -13.92 0.17 2.55
N VAL A 40 -13.65 -0.08 1.27
CA VAL A 40 -14.43 0.40 0.13
C VAL A 40 -15.34 -0.72 -0.35
N GLU A 41 -14.76 -1.90 -0.60
CA GLU A 41 -15.45 -3.12 -1.04
C GLU A 41 -14.77 -4.34 -0.42
N SER A 42 -15.51 -5.42 -0.20
CA SER A 42 -14.96 -6.70 0.22
C SER A 42 -15.86 -7.85 -0.21
N ASP A 43 -15.24 -8.95 -0.60
CA ASP A 43 -15.88 -10.23 -0.91
C ASP A 43 -15.14 -11.36 -0.18
N GLU A 44 -15.42 -12.62 -0.50
CA GLU A 44 -14.78 -13.78 0.12
C GLU A 44 -13.27 -13.91 -0.19
N ARG A 45 -12.80 -13.32 -1.29
CA ARG A 45 -11.45 -13.48 -1.84
C ARG A 45 -10.53 -12.31 -1.52
N LEU A 46 -11.04 -11.08 -1.47
CA LEU A 46 -10.24 -9.87 -1.27
C LEU A 46 -10.97 -8.75 -0.50
N VAL A 47 -10.21 -7.70 -0.19
CA VAL A 47 -10.72 -6.43 0.32
C VAL A 47 -10.05 -5.29 -0.41
N ILE A 48 -10.83 -4.26 -0.74
CA ILE A 48 -10.34 -2.99 -1.26
C ILE A 48 -10.46 -1.96 -0.14
N ILE A 49 -9.34 -1.33 0.21
CA ILE A 49 -9.30 -0.27 1.23
C ILE A 49 -8.74 1.03 0.67
N LYS A 50 -9.12 2.15 1.28
CA LYS A 50 -8.41 3.43 1.10
C LYS A 50 -7.01 3.34 1.72
N ASP A 51 -5.98 3.78 1.00
CA ASP A 51 -4.64 3.92 1.57
C ASP A 51 -4.67 5.00 2.65
N LYS A 52 -4.15 4.68 3.84
CA LYS A 52 -4.12 5.59 5.00
C LYS A 52 -3.26 6.84 4.77
N TYR A 53 -2.30 6.76 3.87
CA TYR A 53 -1.38 7.84 3.49
C TYR A 53 -1.37 8.01 1.96
N PRO A 54 -2.51 8.41 1.36
CA PRO A 54 -2.72 8.36 -0.08
C PRO A 54 -1.71 9.25 -0.83
N LYS A 55 -1.17 8.82 -1.98
CA LYS A 55 -0.18 9.63 -2.73
C LYS A 55 -0.77 10.45 -3.88
N ALA A 56 -2.07 10.28 -4.12
CA ALA A 56 -2.89 11.02 -5.08
C ALA A 56 -4.30 11.21 -4.47
N ARG A 57 -5.21 11.89 -5.18
CA ARG A 57 -6.61 12.07 -4.75
C ARG A 57 -7.33 10.75 -4.48
N TYR A 58 -7.07 9.75 -5.31
CA TYR A 58 -7.57 8.39 -5.14
C TYR A 58 -6.39 7.43 -5.05
N HIS A 59 -6.28 6.75 -3.91
CA HIS A 59 -5.28 5.72 -3.71
C HIS A 59 -5.90 4.60 -2.89
N PHE A 60 -6.13 3.47 -3.54
CA PHE A 60 -6.70 2.27 -2.95
C PHE A 60 -5.67 1.14 -2.95
N LEU A 61 -5.83 0.22 -2.02
CA LEU A 61 -5.09 -1.01 -1.93
C LEU A 61 -6.07 -2.17 -2.10
N VAL A 62 -5.86 -2.98 -3.14
CA VAL A 62 -6.58 -4.24 -3.34
C VAL A 62 -5.74 -5.36 -2.76
N ILE A 63 -6.29 -6.06 -1.77
CA ILE A 63 -5.53 -6.97 -0.90
C ILE A 63 -6.25 -8.32 -0.88
N PRO A 64 -5.62 -9.41 -1.32
CA PRO A 64 -6.21 -10.74 -1.19
C PRO A 64 -6.34 -11.12 0.28
N LYS A 65 -7.38 -11.88 0.63
CA LYS A 65 -7.56 -12.42 1.99
C LYS A 65 -6.65 -13.60 2.27
N ILE A 66 -6.17 -14.29 1.23
CA ILE A 66 -5.12 -15.30 1.38
C ILE A 66 -3.80 -14.62 1.75
N ASN A 67 -2.99 -15.28 2.58
CA ASN A 67 -1.68 -14.75 2.97
C ASN A 67 -0.67 -14.96 1.84
N VAL A 68 -0.28 -13.87 1.18
CA VAL A 68 0.79 -13.85 0.18
C VAL A 68 1.73 -12.73 0.59
N PRO A 69 2.94 -13.00 1.09
CA PRO A 69 3.75 -11.97 1.73
C PRO A 69 4.23 -10.89 0.76
N ASN A 70 4.51 -11.24 -0.50
CA ASN A 70 4.98 -10.34 -1.55
C ASN A 70 4.96 -11.03 -2.92
N LEU A 71 5.30 -10.28 -3.99
CA LEU A 71 5.35 -10.77 -5.36
C LEU A 71 6.23 -12.02 -5.57
N LYS A 72 7.35 -12.16 -4.85
CA LYS A 72 8.26 -13.31 -5.02
C LYS A 72 7.68 -14.61 -4.49
N ALA A 73 6.65 -14.55 -3.66
CA ALA A 73 5.96 -15.73 -3.13
C ALA A 73 4.86 -16.24 -4.07
N LEU A 74 4.55 -15.51 -5.14
CA LEU A 74 3.56 -15.93 -6.14
C LEU A 74 4.11 -17.06 -7.01
N LYS A 75 3.23 -18.00 -7.31
CA LYS A 75 3.40 -19.10 -8.27
C LYS A 75 2.37 -18.98 -9.38
N ARG A 76 2.59 -19.73 -10.46
CA ARG A 76 1.72 -19.72 -11.65
C ARG A 76 0.24 -19.88 -11.30
N GLU A 77 -0.09 -20.73 -10.35
CA GLU A 77 -1.46 -21.08 -9.97
C GLU A 77 -2.24 -19.88 -9.39
N GLN A 78 -1.53 -18.82 -8.98
CA GLN A 78 -2.11 -17.59 -8.43
C GLN A 78 -2.28 -16.49 -9.49
N SER A 79 -2.05 -16.77 -10.78
CA SER A 79 -2.28 -15.79 -11.85
C SER A 79 -3.75 -15.38 -11.94
N GLU A 80 -4.69 -16.32 -11.75
CA GLU A 80 -6.13 -16.01 -11.74
C GLU A 80 -6.50 -15.07 -10.59
N LEU A 81 -5.87 -15.20 -9.42
CA LEU A 81 -6.05 -14.26 -8.32
C LEU A 81 -5.60 -12.84 -8.72
N LEU A 82 -4.46 -12.69 -9.40
CA LEU A 82 -4.00 -11.38 -9.84
C LEU A 82 -4.93 -10.76 -10.89
N ARG A 83 -5.47 -11.57 -11.82
CA ARG A 83 -6.48 -11.13 -12.78
C ARG A 83 -7.74 -10.67 -12.05
N TYR A 84 -8.22 -11.45 -11.09
CA TYR A 84 -9.38 -11.08 -10.29
C TYR A 84 -9.16 -9.75 -9.53
N MET A 85 -7.98 -9.55 -8.95
CA MET A 85 -7.62 -8.27 -8.32
C MET A 85 -7.63 -7.10 -9.31
N GLN A 86 -7.11 -7.30 -10.54
CA GLN A 86 -7.13 -6.30 -11.61
C GLN A 86 -8.56 -5.99 -12.07
N ASP A 87 -9.41 -7.00 -12.22
CA ASP A 87 -10.80 -6.83 -12.63
C ASP A 87 -11.61 -6.04 -11.59
N GLN A 88 -11.39 -6.29 -10.29
CA GLN A 88 -12.00 -5.50 -9.23
C GLN A 88 -11.53 -4.04 -9.25
N CYS A 89 -10.27 -3.77 -9.60
CA CYS A 89 -9.80 -2.40 -9.85
C CYS A 89 -10.57 -1.73 -11.01
N HIS A 90 -10.77 -2.44 -12.13
CA HIS A 90 -11.52 -1.91 -13.27
C HIS A 90 -13.00 -1.65 -12.93
N LEU A 91 -13.62 -2.56 -12.17
CA LEU A 91 -14.99 -2.39 -11.70
C LEU A 91 -15.11 -1.14 -10.81
N LEU A 92 -14.19 -0.96 -9.86
CA LEU A 92 -14.16 0.24 -9.01
C LEU A 92 -13.88 1.51 -9.84
N ALA A 93 -12.97 1.44 -10.82
CA ALA A 93 -12.63 2.57 -11.68
C ALA A 93 -13.84 3.07 -12.49
N SER A 94 -14.77 2.19 -12.86
CA SER A 94 -16.00 2.58 -13.55
C SER A 94 -16.87 3.60 -12.77
N LYS A 95 -16.70 3.68 -11.44
CA LYS A 95 -17.36 4.66 -10.57
C LYS A 95 -16.72 6.06 -10.63
N TYR A 96 -15.58 6.20 -11.31
CA TYR A 96 -14.78 7.42 -11.42
C TYR A 96 -14.41 7.72 -12.89
N PRO A 97 -15.39 8.00 -13.78
CA PRO A 97 -15.19 8.02 -15.23
C PRO A 97 -14.21 9.09 -15.74
N HIS A 98 -13.88 10.09 -14.93
CA HIS A 98 -12.96 11.19 -15.27
C HIS A 98 -11.59 11.06 -14.62
N VAL A 99 -11.30 9.93 -13.97
CA VAL A 99 -10.05 9.72 -13.25
C VAL A 99 -9.20 8.70 -13.99
N GLU A 100 -8.00 9.12 -14.38
CA GLU A 100 -6.99 8.21 -14.93
C GLU A 100 -6.32 7.46 -13.78
N PHE A 101 -6.48 6.14 -13.75
CA PHE A 101 -5.84 5.25 -12.80
C PHE A 101 -4.68 4.48 -13.41
N ARG A 102 -3.70 4.15 -12.57
CA ARG A 102 -2.69 3.15 -12.85
C ARG A 102 -2.75 2.07 -11.78
N TYR A 103 -2.45 0.84 -12.19
CA TYR A 103 -2.57 -0.36 -11.36
C TYR A 103 -1.22 -1.07 -11.30
N GLY A 104 -0.71 -1.32 -10.11
CA GLY A 104 0.55 -2.03 -10.00
C GLY A 104 1.09 -2.19 -8.59
N TYR A 105 2.34 -2.63 -8.53
CA TYR A 105 2.99 -3.07 -7.31
C TYR A 105 4.33 -2.36 -7.15
N HIS A 106 4.70 -2.07 -5.90
CA HIS A 106 6.09 -1.74 -5.62
C HIS A 106 6.97 -2.99 -5.76
N ALA A 107 8.06 -2.90 -6.53
CA ALA A 107 8.97 -4.02 -6.77
C ALA A 107 9.61 -4.57 -5.49
N ILE A 108 9.81 -3.71 -4.48
CA ILE A 108 10.24 -4.07 -3.14
C ILE A 108 9.20 -3.50 -2.17
N PRO A 109 8.29 -4.32 -1.63
CA PRO A 109 7.20 -3.81 -0.82
C PRO A 109 7.71 -3.30 0.53
N SER A 110 7.11 -2.22 1.01
CA SER A 110 7.39 -1.67 2.36
C SER A 110 6.66 -2.43 3.47
N MET A 111 5.60 -3.16 3.13
CA MET A 111 4.79 -3.95 4.07
C MET A 111 4.78 -5.42 3.64
N SER A 112 4.57 -6.31 4.61
CA SER A 112 4.21 -7.69 4.29
C SER A 112 2.73 -7.72 3.89
N GLN A 113 2.34 -8.75 3.15
CA GLN A 113 1.04 -8.91 2.49
C GLN A 113 0.98 -8.20 1.14
N LEU A 114 0.69 -8.97 0.10
CA LEU A 114 0.54 -8.52 -1.28
C LEU A 114 -0.58 -7.49 -1.34
N HIS A 115 -0.33 -6.37 -2.03
CA HIS A 115 -1.32 -5.35 -2.27
C HIS A 115 -1.09 -4.72 -3.64
N LEU A 116 -2.15 -4.69 -4.44
CA LEU A 116 -2.19 -3.98 -5.70
C LEU A 116 -2.58 -2.53 -5.41
N HIS A 117 -1.72 -1.59 -5.79
CA HIS A 117 -2.04 -0.18 -5.76
C HIS A 117 -2.95 0.15 -6.94
N MET A 118 -4.11 0.73 -6.66
CA MET A 118 -4.93 1.46 -7.63
C MET A 118 -4.80 2.95 -7.30
N ILE A 119 -4.08 3.69 -8.13
CA ILE A 119 -3.71 5.08 -7.83
C ILE A 119 -4.03 6.01 -9.00
N SER A 120 -4.70 7.13 -8.71
CA SER A 120 -4.97 8.16 -9.71
C SER A 120 -3.70 8.91 -10.09
N GLN A 121 -3.59 9.33 -11.36
CA GLN A 121 -2.38 9.93 -11.91
C GLN A 121 -2.21 11.44 -11.61
N ASP A 122 -3.10 12.05 -10.82
CA ASP A 122 -2.97 13.46 -10.42
C ASP A 122 -1.82 13.69 -9.42
N PHE A 123 -1.55 12.71 -8.55
CA PHE A 123 -0.57 12.81 -7.46
C PHE A 123 -0.74 14.08 -6.57
N ASP A 124 -1.96 14.60 -6.46
CA ASP A 124 -2.34 15.73 -5.62
C ASP A 124 -2.72 15.22 -4.23
N SER A 125 -1.73 15.20 -3.33
CA SER A 125 -1.93 14.78 -1.95
C SER A 125 -0.97 15.46 -0.97
N PRO A 126 -1.41 15.77 0.26
CA PRO A 126 -0.53 16.21 1.33
C PRO A 126 0.44 15.12 1.81
N CYS A 127 0.14 13.82 1.60
CA CYS A 127 1.02 12.71 2.00
C CYS A 127 2.12 12.39 0.97
N LEU A 128 2.05 12.97 -0.23
CA LEU A 128 3.16 12.98 -1.19
C LEU A 128 4.19 14.04 -0.76
N LYS A 129 5.20 13.61 0.01
CA LYS A 129 6.15 14.48 0.71
C LYS A 129 7.58 14.39 0.18
N THR A 130 8.03 13.21 -0.23
CA THR A 130 9.45 12.94 -0.49
C THR A 130 9.71 12.52 -1.93
N LYS A 131 10.95 12.71 -2.38
CA LYS A 131 11.42 12.20 -3.68
C LYS A 131 11.23 10.68 -3.81
N ARG A 132 11.45 9.93 -2.72
CA ARG A 132 11.23 8.48 -2.69
C ARG A 132 9.76 8.12 -2.87
N HIS A 133 8.81 8.87 -2.28
CA HIS A 133 7.38 8.67 -2.56
C HIS A 133 7.06 8.92 -4.04
N TRP A 134 7.65 9.94 -4.66
CA TRP A 134 7.42 10.18 -6.09
C TRP A 134 7.97 9.05 -6.96
N ASN A 135 9.24 8.72 -6.76
CA ASN A 135 9.95 7.75 -7.58
C ASN A 135 9.44 6.32 -7.40
N SER A 136 8.85 5.99 -6.24
CA SER A 136 8.27 4.66 -6.04
C SER A 136 7.08 4.37 -6.97
N PHE A 137 6.35 5.41 -7.40
CA PHE A 137 5.23 5.28 -8.34
C PHE A 137 5.60 5.68 -9.78
N ASN A 138 6.57 6.58 -9.97
CA ASN A 138 6.87 7.21 -11.26
C ASN A 138 8.21 6.76 -11.88
N THR A 139 8.71 5.60 -11.49
CA THR A 139 9.86 4.92 -12.12
C THR A 139 9.54 3.44 -12.33
N LYS A 140 10.51 2.68 -12.86
CA LYS A 140 10.43 1.21 -12.95
C LYS A 140 10.32 0.52 -11.58
N TYR A 141 10.39 1.26 -10.47
CA TYR A 141 10.10 0.75 -9.13
C TYR A 141 8.63 0.32 -8.99
N PHE A 142 7.73 0.97 -9.74
CA PHE A 142 6.33 0.57 -9.86
C PHE A 142 6.17 -0.39 -11.04
N LEU A 143 5.82 -1.64 -10.74
CA LEU A 143 5.59 -2.70 -11.72
C LEU A 143 4.11 -2.70 -12.10
N ASP A 144 3.81 -2.50 -13.39
CA ASP A 144 2.44 -2.52 -13.89
C ASP A 144 1.80 -3.89 -13.72
N SER A 145 0.53 -3.91 -13.30
CA SER A 145 -0.20 -5.14 -12.92
C SER A 145 -0.25 -6.15 -14.06
N GLU A 146 -0.56 -5.70 -15.28
CA GLU A 146 -0.60 -6.54 -16.48
C GLU A 146 0.74 -7.19 -16.80
N ASP A 147 1.85 -6.47 -16.60
CA ASP A 147 3.19 -7.01 -16.81
C ASP A 147 3.55 -8.07 -15.76
N VAL A 148 3.12 -7.86 -14.52
CA VAL A 148 3.28 -8.84 -13.43
C VAL A 148 2.47 -10.10 -13.70
N ILE A 149 1.20 -9.97 -14.11
CA ILE A 149 0.32 -11.09 -14.49
C ILE A 149 0.96 -11.89 -15.62
N ARG A 150 1.33 -11.22 -16.72
CA ARG A 150 1.97 -11.86 -17.87
C ARG A 150 3.25 -12.61 -17.48
N CYS A 151 4.12 -11.97 -16.69
CA CYS A 151 5.35 -12.59 -16.20
C CYS A 151 5.08 -13.86 -15.38
N LEU A 152 4.08 -13.83 -14.48
CA LEU A 152 3.70 -14.96 -13.66
C LEU A 152 3.14 -16.13 -14.48
N GLU A 153 2.33 -15.83 -15.50
CA GLU A 153 1.76 -16.85 -16.40
C GLU A 153 2.82 -17.52 -17.26
N GLU A 154 3.67 -16.72 -17.91
CA GLU A 154 4.70 -17.23 -18.83
C GLU A 154 5.80 -17.97 -18.07
N ARG A 155 6.30 -17.40 -16.97
CA ARG A 155 7.51 -17.88 -16.28
C ARG A 155 7.22 -18.69 -15.02
N GLY A 156 5.99 -18.65 -14.52
CA GLY A 156 5.60 -19.28 -13.26
C GLY A 156 6.11 -18.57 -12.00
N MET A 157 6.76 -17.41 -12.15
CA MET A 157 7.26 -16.59 -11.06
C MET A 157 7.40 -15.12 -11.46
N VAL A 158 7.29 -14.22 -10.49
CA VAL A 158 7.56 -12.79 -10.70
C VAL A 158 9.00 -12.47 -10.38
N VAL A 159 9.77 -12.06 -11.40
CA VAL A 159 11.12 -11.55 -11.20
C VAL A 159 11.06 -10.07 -10.85
N THR A 160 11.46 -9.73 -9.62
CA THR A 160 11.58 -8.34 -9.17
C THR A 160 13.04 -7.87 -9.21
N MET A 161 13.25 -6.56 -9.11
CA MET A 161 14.59 -5.99 -8.99
C MET A 161 15.28 -6.33 -7.66
N THR A 162 16.60 -6.19 -7.64
CA THR A 162 17.42 -6.28 -6.42
C THR A 162 17.27 -5.02 -5.56
N PRO A 163 17.55 -5.07 -4.24
CA PRO A 163 17.54 -3.89 -3.38
C PRO A 163 18.42 -2.75 -3.88
N ILE A 164 19.61 -3.07 -4.38
CA ILE A 164 20.55 -2.08 -4.93
C ILE A 164 19.97 -1.39 -6.16
N ALA A 165 19.35 -2.15 -7.07
CA ALA A 165 18.70 -1.58 -8.24
C ALA A 165 17.46 -0.73 -7.85
N GLY A 166 16.69 -1.19 -6.87
CA GLY A 166 15.56 -0.44 -6.32
C GLY A 166 15.97 0.90 -5.71
N GLU A 167 17.05 0.93 -4.92
CA GLU A 167 17.53 2.18 -4.31
C GLU A 167 17.96 3.18 -5.39
N LYS A 168 18.67 2.72 -6.43
CA LYS A 168 19.04 3.56 -7.57
C LYS A 168 17.84 4.21 -8.25
N LEU A 169 16.70 3.52 -8.35
CA LEU A 169 15.46 4.07 -8.90
C LEU A 169 14.83 5.10 -7.97
N LEU A 170 14.80 4.81 -6.66
CA LEU A 170 14.25 5.73 -5.65
C LEU A 170 15.06 7.02 -5.51
N ASP A 171 16.36 6.97 -5.82
CA ASP A 171 17.26 8.13 -5.75
C ASP A 171 17.33 8.98 -7.02
N GLN A 172 16.73 8.54 -8.13
CA GLN A 172 16.76 9.28 -9.39
C GLN A 172 16.30 10.74 -9.23
N PRO A 173 16.83 11.67 -10.02
CA PRO A 173 16.30 13.03 -10.10
C PRO A 173 14.81 13.02 -10.42
N LEU A 174 14.06 13.97 -9.85
CA LEU A 174 12.64 14.07 -10.11
C LEU A 174 12.39 14.39 -11.60
N LYS A 175 11.40 13.71 -12.17
CA LYS A 175 10.88 13.95 -13.52
C LYS A 175 9.37 13.93 -13.48
N CYS A 176 8.73 14.85 -14.20
CA CYS A 176 7.29 14.79 -14.42
C CYS A 176 6.94 13.52 -15.22
N HIS A 177 5.81 12.89 -14.90
CA HIS A 177 5.34 11.70 -15.60
C HIS A 177 4.50 12.02 -16.86
N LYS A 178 4.14 13.30 -17.07
CA LYS A 178 3.34 13.76 -18.22
C LYS A 178 4.13 14.60 -19.24
N CYS A 179 5.30 15.14 -18.87
CA CYS A 179 6.08 15.99 -19.77
C CYS A 179 7.58 15.96 -19.45
N ILE A 180 8.38 16.69 -20.23
CA ILE A 180 9.85 16.72 -20.12
C ILE A 180 10.39 17.48 -18.89
N TYR A 181 9.52 18.13 -18.10
CA TYR A 181 9.95 18.95 -16.97
C TYR A 181 10.65 18.12 -15.88
N SER A 182 11.81 18.59 -15.43
CA SER A 182 12.63 17.97 -14.39
C SER A 182 12.76 18.93 -13.18
N PRO A 183 11.89 18.82 -12.16
CA PRO A 183 11.90 19.72 -11.02
C PRO A 183 13.11 19.50 -10.10
N GLN A 184 13.61 20.59 -9.50
CA GLN A 184 14.73 20.52 -8.56
C GLN A 184 14.36 19.93 -7.19
N ASN A 185 13.09 20.03 -6.78
CA ASN A 185 12.62 19.58 -5.48
C ASN A 185 11.11 19.27 -5.49
N MET A 186 10.62 18.61 -4.43
CA MET A 186 9.22 18.23 -4.30
C MET A 186 8.24 19.42 -4.35
N PRO A 187 8.48 20.58 -3.70
CA PRO A 187 7.60 21.74 -3.84
C PRO A 187 7.40 22.19 -5.29
N LYS A 188 8.50 22.31 -6.07
CA LYS A 188 8.42 22.67 -7.50
C LYS A 188 7.69 21.61 -8.32
N LEU A 189 7.88 20.33 -8.00
CA LEU A 189 7.12 19.24 -8.64
C LEU A 189 5.62 19.38 -8.34
N LYS A 190 5.22 19.51 -7.07
CA LYS A 190 3.81 19.61 -6.69
C LYS A 190 3.13 20.82 -7.33
N GLN A 191 3.80 21.97 -7.34
CA GLN A 191 3.31 23.15 -8.05
C GLN A 191 3.13 22.88 -9.55
N HIS A 192 4.08 22.17 -10.17
CA HIS A 192 4.00 21.82 -11.58
C HIS A 192 2.84 20.87 -11.89
N LEU A 193 2.53 19.89 -11.02
CA LEU A 193 1.47 18.91 -11.26
C LEU A 193 0.08 19.54 -11.42
N TYR A 194 -0.21 20.66 -10.77
CA TYR A 194 -1.47 21.39 -10.96
C TYR A 194 -1.72 21.84 -12.41
N LYS A 195 -0.65 22.00 -13.21
CA LYS A 195 -0.79 22.30 -14.65
C LYS A 195 -1.37 21.14 -15.46
N HIS A 196 -1.27 19.90 -14.96
CA HIS A 196 -1.81 18.71 -15.64
C HIS A 196 -3.17 18.27 -15.09
N ILE A 197 -3.62 18.86 -13.97
CA ILE A 197 -4.91 18.55 -13.34
C ILE A 197 -6.00 19.50 -13.84
N ASN A 198 -5.63 20.76 -14.12
CA ASN A 198 -6.55 21.81 -14.52
C ASN A 198 -6.67 21.98 -16.06
N ASN A 199 -6.02 21.09 -16.83
CA ASN A 199 -6.07 21.03 -18.29
C ASN A 199 -6.80 19.74 -18.70
#